data_AF-A0A6V8HGH5-F1
#
_entry.id   AF-A0A6V8HGH5-F1
#
_cell.length_a   1.000
_cell.length_b   1.000
_cell.length_c   1.000
_cell.angle_alpha   90.00
_cell.angle_beta   90.00
_cell.angle_gamma   90.00
#
_symmetry.space_group_name_H-M   'P 1'
#
loop_
_entity.id
_entity.type
_entity.pdbx_description
1 polymer ?
#
loop_
_entity_poly.entity_id
_entity_poly.type
_entity_poly.pdbx_seq_one_letter_code
_entity_poly.pdbx_strand_id
1 'polypeptide(L)'
;MTFISVVVYLNEPDITFKTDYYIQIHMPLIAKHWGPAGLKSWSVTKYEPDIAGTPPKYLISATLVWESEEAMKAARAGESVAIIRSDIPNFTNKQPIFLVGSIIGSQEIT
;
A
#
# COMPACT_ATOMS: atom_id res chain seq x y z
N MET A 1 -14.65 -10.06 9.26
CA MET A 1 -13.49 -9.42 9.91
C MET A 1 -12.79 -8.59 8.85
N THR A 2 -12.41 -7.36 9.17
CA THR A 2 -11.72 -6.49 8.21
C THR A 2 -10.37 -7.09 7.84
N PHE A 3 -10.18 -7.41 6.56
CA PHE A 3 -8.91 -7.91 6.04
C PHE A 3 -8.14 -6.76 5.41
N ILE A 4 -6.83 -6.69 5.67
CA ILE A 4 -5.95 -5.66 5.14
C ILE A 4 -4.80 -6.27 4.37
N SER A 5 -4.31 -5.51 3.39
CA SER A 5 -2.96 -5.68 2.87
C SER A 5 -2.17 -4.40 3.06
N VAL A 6 -0.93 -4.53 3.54
CA VAL A 6 0.00 -3.41 3.69
C VAL A 6 1.14 -3.59 2.70
N VAL A 7 1.47 -2.51 2.00
CA VAL A 7 2.61 -2.40 1.09
C VAL A 7 3.58 -1.42 1.71
N VAL A 8 4.81 -1.83 2.02
CA VAL A 8 5.78 -0.98 2.71
C VAL A 8 7.12 -0.95 1.98
N TYR A 9 7.71 0.23 1.85
CA TYR A 9 9.03 0.42 1.22
C TYR A 9 10.07 0.75 2.29
N LEU A 10 11.22 0.06 2.25
CA LEU A 10 12.34 0.36 3.13
C LEU A 10 12.93 1.74 2.84
N ASN A 11 13.39 2.43 3.88
CA ASN A 11 14.08 3.70 3.75
C ASN A 11 15.57 3.49 3.51
N GLU A 12 15.92 3.02 2.31
CA GLU A 12 17.31 2.77 1.92
C GLU A 12 17.96 4.04 1.35
N PRO A 13 19.27 4.27 1.53
CA PRO A 13 19.93 5.50 1.07
C PRO A 13 19.77 5.82 -0.43
N ASP A 14 19.61 4.78 -1.27
CA ASP A 14 19.47 4.89 -2.72
C ASP A 14 18.01 4.78 -3.20
N ILE A 15 17.02 4.82 -2.30
CA ILE A 15 15.62 4.82 -2.72
C ILE A 15 15.27 6.12 -3.47
N THR A 16 14.68 5.95 -4.64
CA THR A 16 13.95 6.99 -5.34
C THR A 16 12.47 6.74 -5.11
N PHE A 17 11.72 7.76 -4.69
CA PHE A 17 10.28 7.61 -4.49
C PHE A 17 9.54 8.90 -4.87
N LYS A 18 8.71 8.85 -5.91
CA LYS A 18 7.89 9.98 -6.36
C LYS A 18 6.53 9.93 -5.67
N THR A 19 6.43 10.50 -4.49
CA THR A 19 5.21 10.46 -3.66
C THR A 19 3.98 11.01 -4.39
N ASP A 20 4.11 12.12 -5.12
CA ASP A 20 2.98 12.71 -5.86
C ASP A 20 2.46 11.76 -6.96
N TYR A 21 3.35 11.13 -7.72
CA TYR A 21 2.94 10.11 -8.70
C TYR A 21 2.26 8.93 -8.00
N TYR A 22 2.79 8.49 -6.86
CA TYR A 22 2.24 7.38 -6.12
C TYR A 22 0.79 7.65 -5.67
N ILE A 23 0.51 8.82 -5.10
CA ILE A 23 -0.84 9.13 -4.57
C ILE A 23 -1.81 9.62 -5.65
N GLN A 24 -1.34 10.26 -6.73
CA GLN A 24 -2.21 10.83 -7.78
C GLN A 24 -2.43 9.87 -8.95
N ILE A 25 -1.53 8.92 -9.18
CA ILE A 25 -1.59 7.99 -10.32
C ILE A 25 -1.68 6.55 -9.84
N HIS A 26 -0.69 6.08 -9.08
CA HIS A 26 -0.60 4.66 -8.73
C HIS A 26 -1.77 4.20 -7.85
N MET A 27 -2.05 4.90 -6.75
CA MET A 27 -3.14 4.51 -5.83
C MET A 27 -4.54 4.62 -6.47
N PRO A 28 -4.86 5.65 -7.28
CA PRO A 28 -6.10 5.66 -8.07
C PRO A 28 -6.17 4.54 -9.12
N LEU A 29 -5.06 4.17 -9.76
CA LEU A 29 -5.00 3.02 -10.66
C LEU A 29 -5.34 1.72 -9.93
N ILE A 30 -4.77 1.50 -8.74
CA ILE A 30 -5.13 0.39 -7.85
C ILE A 30 -6.63 0.41 -7.56
N ALA A 31 -7.17 1.55 -7.11
CA ALA A 31 -8.57 1.67 -6.74
C ALA A 31 -9.51 1.38 -7.92
N LYS A 32 -9.17 1.86 -9.11
CA LYS A 32 -9.95 1.61 -10.35
C LYS A 32 -10.04 0.12 -10.67
N HIS A 33 -8.94 -0.61 -10.56
CA HIS A 33 -8.89 -2.02 -10.96
C HIS A 33 -9.33 -2.98 -9.86
N TRP A 34 -9.04 -2.67 -8.59
CA TRP A 34 -9.31 -3.56 -7.46
C TRP A 34 -10.57 -3.18 -6.68
N GLY A 35 -11.12 -1.99 -6.87
CA GLY A 35 -12.41 -1.58 -6.30
C GLY A 35 -13.54 -2.56 -6.63
N PRO A 36 -13.76 -2.93 -7.90
CA PRO A 36 -14.76 -3.93 -8.28
C PRO A 36 -14.50 -5.33 -7.71
N ALA A 37 -13.26 -5.63 -7.34
CA ALA A 37 -12.85 -6.90 -6.74
C ALA A 37 -12.95 -6.90 -5.20
N GLY A 38 -13.50 -5.84 -4.59
CA GLY A 38 -13.75 -5.78 -3.14
C GLY A 38 -12.75 -4.95 -2.34
N LEU A 39 -11.89 -4.15 -2.98
CA LEU A 39 -11.13 -3.11 -2.29
C LEU A 39 -12.09 -2.02 -1.79
N LYS A 40 -12.14 -1.81 -0.46
CA LYS A 40 -13.07 -0.87 0.18
C LYS A 40 -12.45 0.51 0.40
N SER A 41 -11.18 0.57 0.77
CA SER A 41 -10.45 1.83 0.95
C SER A 41 -8.95 1.64 0.86
N TRP A 42 -8.23 2.74 0.73
CA TRP A 42 -6.78 2.78 0.88
C TRP A 42 -6.35 4.05 1.62
N SER A 43 -5.24 3.96 2.33
CA SER A 43 -4.54 5.09 2.91
C SER A 43 -3.04 4.95 2.67
N VAL A 44 -2.33 6.07 2.66
CA VAL A 44 -0.87 6.11 2.52
C VAL A 44 -0.29 6.88 3.69
N THR A 45 0.70 6.28 4.35
CA THR A 45 1.41 6.88 5.48
C THR A 45 2.87 7.01 5.10
N LYS A 46 3.34 8.25 4.95
CA LYS A 46 4.78 8.55 4.93
C LYS A 46 5.27 8.65 6.36
N TYR A 47 6.39 8.00 6.66
CA TYR A 47 6.95 8.02 8.01
C TYR A 47 7.95 9.16 8.15
N GLU A 48 7.92 9.80 9.30
CA GLU A 48 8.83 10.88 9.69
C GLU A 48 9.86 10.35 10.70
N PRO A 49 10.97 11.07 10.94
CA PRO A 49 11.89 10.75 12.03
C PRO A 49 11.18 10.64 13.37
N ASP A 50 11.72 9.80 14.26
CA ASP A 50 11.21 9.69 15.62
C ASP A 50 11.51 10.95 16.46
N ILE A 51 11.06 10.95 17.73
CA ILE A 51 11.26 12.09 18.64
C ILE A 51 12.73 12.43 18.91
N ALA A 52 13.65 11.48 18.69
CA ALA A 52 15.09 11.67 18.84
C ALA A 52 15.75 12.08 17.51
N GLY A 53 14.97 12.23 16.44
CA GLY A 53 15.44 12.55 15.10
C GLY A 53 15.99 11.34 14.34
N THR A 54 15.78 10.11 14.81
CA THR A 54 16.24 8.90 14.12
C THR A 54 15.42 8.72 12.83
N PRO A 55 16.07 8.57 11.66
CA PRO A 55 15.35 8.30 10.41
C PRO A 55 14.53 7.00 10.51
N PRO A 56 13.34 6.95 9.90
CA PRO A 56 12.49 5.76 9.99
C PRO A 56 13.09 4.60 9.20
N LYS A 57 12.89 3.37 9.66
CA LYS A 57 13.29 2.14 8.93
C LYS A 57 12.53 1.95 7.62
N TYR A 58 11.27 2.41 7.58
CA TYR A 58 10.41 2.37 6.41
C TYR A 58 10.13 3.79 5.94
N LEU A 59 10.17 4.02 4.63
CA LEU A 59 9.92 5.35 4.07
C LEU A 59 8.42 5.66 4.05
N ILE A 60 7.64 4.70 3.57
CA ILE A 60 6.21 4.89 3.28
C ILE A 60 5.50 3.54 3.28
N SER A 61 4.24 3.53 3.72
CA SER A 61 3.35 2.39 3.59
C SER A 61 2.01 2.78 2.96
N ALA A 62 1.38 1.84 2.27
CA ALA A 62 -0.01 1.92 1.88
C ALA A 62 -0.78 0.80 2.58
N THR A 63 -1.88 1.14 3.25
CA THR A 63 -2.81 0.18 3.84
C THR A 63 -4.06 0.13 2.98
N LEU A 64 -4.40 -1.06 2.50
CA LEU A 64 -5.58 -1.33 1.69
C LEU A 64 -6.53 -2.18 2.51
N VAL A 65 -7.79 -1.76 2.59
CA VAL A 65 -8.86 -2.45 3.31
C VAL A 65 -9.73 -3.20 2.33
N TRP A 66 -9.92 -4.49 2.57
CA TRP A 66 -10.63 -5.40 1.69
C TRP A 66 -11.92 -5.91 2.33
N GLU A 67 -12.87 -6.27 1.49
CA GLU A 67 -14.09 -6.97 1.87
C GLU A 67 -13.80 -8.31 2.53
N SER A 68 -12.85 -9.07 1.99
CA SER A 68 -12.39 -10.34 2.54
C SER A 68 -10.98 -10.70 2.05
N GLU A 69 -10.42 -11.77 2.58
CA GLU A 69 -9.15 -12.33 2.09
C GLU A 69 -9.28 -12.85 0.65
N GLU A 70 -10.41 -13.47 0.32
CA GLU A 70 -10.71 -14.00 -1.02
C GLU A 70 -10.80 -12.88 -2.05
N ALA A 71 -11.42 -11.75 -1.70
CA ALA A 71 -11.47 -10.55 -2.52
C ALA A 71 -10.06 -10.04 -2.86
N MET A 72 -9.19 -9.93 -1.86
CA MET A 72 -7.79 -9.54 -2.04
C MET A 72 -7.04 -10.54 -2.94
N LYS A 73 -7.20 -11.85 -2.72
CA LYS A 73 -6.58 -12.90 -3.54
C LYS A 73 -7.06 -12.85 -4.99
N ALA A 74 -8.36 -12.68 -5.22
CA ALA A 74 -8.93 -12.56 -6.56
C ALA A 74 -8.39 -11.32 -7.29
N ALA A 75 -8.36 -10.16 -6.63
CA ALA A 75 -7.79 -8.94 -7.18
C ALA A 75 -6.31 -9.09 -7.59
N ARG A 76 -5.54 -9.85 -6.81
CA ARG A 76 -4.12 -10.13 -7.06
C ARG A 76 -3.85 -11.27 -8.05
N ALA A 77 -4.86 -12.08 -8.37
CA ALA A 77 -4.77 -13.09 -9.42
C ALA A 77 -5.28 -12.56 -10.78
N GLY A 78 -5.97 -11.41 -10.78
CA GLY A 78 -6.56 -10.82 -11.97
C GLY A 78 -5.55 -10.16 -12.92
N GLU A 79 -5.99 -9.93 -14.15
CA GLU A 79 -5.17 -9.37 -15.24
C GLU A 79 -4.60 -7.98 -14.92
N SER A 80 -5.25 -7.22 -14.05
CA SER A 80 -4.80 -5.89 -13.61
C SER A 80 -3.41 -5.89 -12.95
N VAL A 81 -2.96 -7.03 -12.40
CA VAL A 81 -1.65 -7.11 -11.73
C VAL A 81 -0.51 -6.79 -12.67
N ALA A 82 -0.60 -7.18 -13.95
CA ALA A 82 0.43 -6.87 -14.93
C ALA A 82 0.54 -5.35 -15.18
N ILE A 83 -0.60 -4.65 -15.21
CA ILE A 83 -0.66 -3.20 -15.38
C ILE A 83 -0.06 -2.50 -14.15
N ILE A 84 -0.50 -2.90 -12.96
CA ILE A 84 -0.06 -2.33 -11.68
C ILE A 84 1.44 -2.52 -11.47
N ARG A 85 1.96 -3.72 -11.75
CA ARG A 85 3.39 -4.03 -11.62
C ARG A 85 4.24 -3.21 -12.58
N SER A 86 3.75 -3.00 -13.80
CA SER A 86 4.44 -2.21 -14.82
C SER A 86 4.49 -0.72 -14.48
N ASP A 87 3.62 -0.24 -13.58
CA ASP A 87 3.62 1.14 -13.10
C ASP A 87 4.63 1.41 -11.97
N ILE A 88 5.13 0.37 -11.29
CA ILE A 88 6.08 0.51 -10.17
C ILE A 88 7.33 1.33 -10.51
N PRO A 89 8.03 1.07 -11.65
CA PRO A 89 9.23 1.81 -12.01
C PRO A 89 9.00 3.32 -12.25
N ASN A 90 7.75 3.75 -12.44
CA ASN A 90 7.45 5.16 -12.67
C ASN A 90 7.64 6.01 -11.41
N PHE A 91 7.45 5.42 -10.23
CA PHE A 91 7.57 6.14 -8.96
C PHE A 91 8.67 5.63 -8.04
N THR A 92 9.17 4.39 -8.17
CA THR A 92 10.22 3.87 -7.28
C THR A 92 11.18 2.91 -7.98
N ASN A 93 12.41 2.85 -7.48
CA ASN A 93 13.43 1.87 -7.89
C ASN A 93 13.50 0.66 -6.94
N LYS A 94 12.73 0.64 -5.85
CA LYS A 94 12.76 -0.43 -4.84
C LYS A 94 11.52 -1.30 -4.91
N GLN A 95 11.67 -2.56 -4.54
CA GLN A 95 10.53 -3.46 -4.36
C GLN A 95 9.93 -3.26 -2.96
N PRO A 96 8.60 -3.34 -2.81
CA PRO A 96 7.97 -3.28 -1.51
C PRO A 96 8.03 -4.63 -0.78
N ILE A 97 7.85 -4.58 0.53
CA ILE A 97 7.44 -5.72 1.35
C ILE A 97 5.91 -5.74 1.39
N PHE A 98 5.34 -6.93 1.19
CA PHE A 98 3.90 -7.15 1.28
C PHE A 98 3.54 -7.87 2.57
N LEU A 99 2.60 -7.29 3.32
CA LEU A 99 2.01 -7.87 4.51
C LEU A 99 0.51 -8.00 4.31
N VAL A 100 -0.11 -9.03 4.90
CA VAL A 100 -1.56 -9.25 4.87
C VAL A 100 -2.02 -9.73 6.23
N GLY A 101 -3.27 -9.45 6.59
CA GLY A 101 -3.80 -9.92 7.86
C GLY A 101 -5.21 -9.43 8.16
N SER A 102 -5.79 -9.97 9.23
CA SER A 102 -7.06 -9.51 9.78
C SER A 102 -6.83 -8.50 10.90
N ILE A 103 -7.70 -7.49 11.00
CA ILE A 103 -7.75 -6.63 12.18
C ILE A 103 -8.39 -7.44 13.33
N ILE A 104 -7.62 -7.67 14.40
CA ILE A 104 -8.05 -8.45 15.58
C ILE A 104 -8.60 -7.58 16.72
N GLY A 105 -8.53 -6.25 16.58
CA GLY A 105 -9.06 -5.29 17.55
C GLY A 105 -8.89 -3.86 17.03
N SER A 106 -9.87 -3.00 17.31
CA SER A 106 -9.86 -1.57 16.98
C SER A 106 -10.77 -0.81 17.93
N GLN A 107 -10.42 0.42 18.25
CA GLN A 107 -11.26 1.35 19.00
C GLN A 107 -11.12 2.73 18.37
N GLU A 108 -12.25 3.37 18.07
CA GLU A 108 -12.30 4.79 17.74
C GLU A 108 -12.48 5.56 19.05
N ILE A 109 -11.59 6.53 19.30
CA ILE A 109 -11.69 7.44 20.44
C ILE A 109 -12.29 8.74 19.89
N THR A 110 -13.59 8.94 20.13
CA THR A 110 -14.31 10.18 19.80
C THR A 110 -14.00 11.28 20.80
#